data_AF-A0A956KGM7-F1
#
_entry.id   AF-A0A956KGM7-F1
#
_cell.length_a   1.000
_cell.length_b   1.000
_cell.length_c   1.000
_cell.angle_alpha   90.00
_cell.angle_beta   90.00
_cell.angle_gamma   90.00
#
_symmetry.space_group_name_H-M   'P 1'
#
loop_
_entity.id
_entity.type
_entity.pdbx_description
1 polymer ?
#
loop_
_entity_poly.entity_id
_entity_poly.type
_entity_poly.pdbx_seq_one_letter_code
_entity_poly.pdbx_strand_id
1 'polypeptide(L)'
;MQPPVRALGLPLASLLACGPASLPGDTDGATTSAGADSSDGGETAGTTGDPGEPAGGCVDDGALTRSLAILDADAAVVRVASPAGDRTLSAALPGDVDADARIIAATRGPYLAVASSYTIYKGPGDLDEAAAVRLYEHESGALLWEHVLTRSVNQLYVDAQARVTAELDLRPGGPAGLTIIDGQATALPRFAPRGPIGPEGQIPGRRLDAAQETYEAVGFYDLATAAFTPVVAATSQWWILDGAIEHLDPEASPPRFTVTRPGGAAVHELTPYADLGAWVWREHSAGDFRLFAADLDLDGNHADLLVRLDVESGAQVVASSEPPPGLSRFDCYPEVRVDVEGRVLFELRDAGSARVHAWDPGQASWSALGQAMTGIEAITLHPASGRVQVIEGSGPNTTFCGLSEWIDPPASALVGASFQLARVEPPLALATASAPTVTDDERCAVWAEEGGLRIYDLEDGDALTLPSSGAALWLE
;
A
#
# COMPACT_ATOMS: atom_id res chain seq x y z
N MET A 1 -4.37 15.40 33.02
CA MET A 1 -5.55 15.00 32.24
C MET A 1 -5.03 14.09 31.14
N GLN A 2 -5.43 12.82 31.14
CA GLN A 2 -4.96 11.82 30.16
C GLN A 2 -5.66 12.02 28.81
N PRO A 3 -4.95 11.95 27.66
CA PRO A 3 -5.58 11.89 26.36
C PRO A 3 -6.10 10.48 26.05
N PRO A 4 -7.15 10.33 25.23
CA PRO A 4 -7.65 9.02 24.82
C PRO A 4 -6.73 8.41 23.74
N VAL A 5 -6.22 7.21 24.01
CA VAL A 5 -5.59 6.34 23.01
C VAL A 5 -6.71 5.72 22.16
N ARG A 6 -6.82 6.11 20.89
CA ARG A 6 -7.60 5.39 19.88
C ARG A 6 -6.65 4.53 19.04
N ALA A 7 -6.55 3.26 19.40
CA ALA A 7 -6.04 2.22 18.51
C ALA A 7 -7.27 1.53 17.88
N LEU A 8 -7.46 1.67 16.58
CA LEU A 8 -8.38 0.84 15.79
C LEU A 8 -7.54 -0.02 14.86
N GLY A 9 -7.16 -1.20 15.34
CA GLY A 9 -6.79 -2.31 14.47
C GLY A 9 -8.07 -3.02 14.07
N LEU A 10 -8.42 -2.99 12.78
CA LEU A 10 -9.42 -3.88 12.21
C LEU A 10 -8.68 -4.91 11.32
N PRO A 11 -8.92 -6.22 11.51
CA PRO A 11 -8.43 -7.22 10.58
C PRO A 11 -9.29 -7.23 9.30
N LEU A 12 -8.64 -7.23 8.14
CA LEU A 12 -9.26 -7.62 6.88
C LEU A 12 -9.58 -9.13 6.94
N ALA A 13 -10.87 -9.48 6.88
CA ALA A 13 -11.33 -10.75 6.36
C ALA A 13 -12.83 -10.68 5.97
N SER A 14 -13.10 -11.06 4.72
CA SER A 14 -14.28 -11.81 4.27
C SER A 14 -15.64 -11.09 4.20
N LEU A 15 -15.98 -10.54 3.03
CA LEU A 15 -17.37 -10.43 2.55
C LEU A 15 -17.43 -10.65 1.02
N LEU A 16 -17.33 -11.92 0.60
CA LEU A 16 -17.94 -12.41 -0.65
C LEU A 16 -19.06 -13.36 -0.26
N ALA A 17 -20.30 -12.93 -0.48
CA ALA A 17 -21.45 -13.82 -0.54
C ALA A 17 -22.33 -13.35 -1.70
N CYS A 18 -22.18 -14.00 -2.86
CA CYS A 18 -23.19 -13.99 -3.92
C CYS A 18 -24.51 -14.54 -3.35
N GLY A 19 -25.62 -13.86 -3.65
CA GLY A 19 -26.94 -14.17 -3.08
C GLY A 19 -27.60 -15.44 -3.66
N PRO A 20 -28.87 -15.72 -3.30
CA PRO A 20 -29.68 -16.67 -4.03
C PRO A 20 -30.87 -16.00 -4.75
N ALA A 21 -30.92 -16.28 -6.05
CA ALA A 21 -32.06 -16.79 -6.80
C ALA A 21 -33.49 -16.27 -6.47
N SER A 22 -34.07 -15.69 -7.51
CA SER A 22 -35.52 -15.64 -7.76
C SER A 22 -36.11 -17.06 -7.79
N LEU A 23 -37.27 -17.26 -7.16
CA LEU A 23 -38.12 -18.45 -7.29
C LEU A 23 -39.60 -18.06 -7.07
N PRO A 24 -40.59 -18.88 -7.48
CA PRO A 24 -41.53 -18.54 -8.54
C PRO A 24 -42.97 -18.33 -8.07
N GLY A 25 -43.76 -17.71 -8.94
CA GLY A 25 -45.17 -18.03 -9.20
C GLY A 25 -46.17 -17.77 -8.07
N ASP A 26 -47.05 -16.80 -8.31
CA ASP A 26 -48.47 -17.04 -8.03
C ASP A 26 -49.37 -16.32 -9.04
N THR A 27 -50.46 -17.01 -9.32
CA THR A 27 -51.47 -16.85 -10.37
C THR A 27 -52.41 -15.68 -10.14
N ASP A 28 -52.80 -15.02 -11.24
CA ASP A 28 -54.16 -14.57 -11.63
C ASP A 28 -53.95 -13.70 -12.89
N GLY A 29 -54.53 -13.94 -14.07
CA GLY A 29 -55.90 -14.31 -14.37
C GLY A 29 -56.49 -13.20 -15.24
N ALA A 30 -56.22 -13.19 -16.57
CA ALA A 30 -57.07 -12.50 -17.55
C ALA A 30 -56.78 -12.95 -18.99
N THR A 31 -57.83 -13.49 -19.59
CA THR A 31 -58.06 -13.89 -20.98
C THR A 31 -57.79 -12.82 -22.04
N THR A 32 -57.25 -13.23 -23.20
CA THR A 32 -57.73 -12.99 -24.61
C THR A 32 -56.59 -13.36 -25.58
N SER A 33 -56.61 -14.52 -26.23
CA SER A 33 -57.20 -14.83 -27.55
C SER A 33 -56.33 -14.47 -28.77
N ALA A 34 -56.02 -15.53 -29.52
CA ALA A 34 -55.89 -15.65 -30.97
C ALA A 34 -54.58 -15.20 -31.67
N GLY A 35 -54.04 -16.12 -32.48
CA GLY A 35 -53.05 -15.85 -33.53
C GLY A 35 -52.22 -17.08 -33.89
N ALA A 36 -52.68 -17.84 -34.86
CA ALA A 36 -52.08 -19.07 -35.39
C ALA A 36 -51.02 -18.79 -36.49
N ASP A 37 -50.50 -19.89 -37.04
CA ASP A 37 -49.72 -20.07 -38.29
C ASP A 37 -48.19 -19.93 -38.15
N SER A 38 -47.42 -21.03 -38.15
CA SER A 38 -47.08 -22.01 -39.20
C SER A 38 -46.06 -21.48 -40.24
N SER A 39 -44.88 -22.10 -40.30
CA SER A 39 -44.39 -22.84 -41.48
C SER A 39 -42.89 -23.16 -41.41
N ASP A 40 -42.59 -24.33 -41.95
CA ASP A 40 -41.29 -25.01 -42.07
C ASP A 40 -40.36 -24.43 -43.16
N GLY A 41 -39.10 -24.87 -43.11
CA GLY A 41 -38.21 -25.04 -44.27
C GLY A 41 -36.97 -24.16 -44.22
N GLY A 42 -35.75 -24.63 -44.44
CA GLY A 42 -35.26 -25.92 -44.92
C GLY A 42 -33.73 -25.86 -45.02
N GLU A 43 -33.12 -27.04 -45.10
CA GLU A 43 -31.69 -27.30 -45.23
C GLU A 43 -31.07 -26.73 -46.52
N THR A 44 -29.78 -26.37 -46.48
CA THR A 44 -28.79 -26.82 -47.49
C THR A 44 -27.37 -26.76 -46.93
N ALA A 45 -26.67 -27.89 -47.02
CA ALA A 45 -25.22 -28.01 -46.90
C ALA A 45 -24.53 -27.67 -48.22
N GLY A 46 -23.33 -27.10 -48.15
CA GLY A 46 -22.44 -26.90 -49.30
C GLY A 46 -21.01 -26.67 -48.84
N THR A 47 -20.11 -27.60 -49.18
CA THR A 47 -18.69 -27.64 -48.83
C THR A 47 -17.77 -27.06 -49.90
N THR A 48 -16.54 -26.75 -49.45
CA THR A 48 -15.25 -26.63 -50.17
C THR A 48 -14.91 -25.33 -50.90
N GLY A 49 -13.80 -24.73 -50.44
CA GLY A 49 -13.06 -23.69 -51.12
C GLY A 49 -11.92 -23.17 -50.24
N ASP A 50 -10.81 -23.90 -50.18
CA ASP A 50 -9.51 -23.32 -49.81
C ASP A 50 -8.95 -22.64 -51.07
N PRO A 51 -8.57 -21.35 -50.99
CA PRO A 51 -7.19 -21.05 -51.33
C PRO A 51 -6.59 -19.90 -50.50
N GLY A 52 -5.42 -20.16 -49.93
CA GLY A 52 -4.28 -19.24 -50.03
C GLY A 52 -4.14 -18.20 -48.93
N GLU A 53 -3.02 -18.29 -48.22
CA GLU A 53 -2.47 -17.22 -47.39
C GLU A 53 -2.45 -15.86 -48.14
N PRO A 54 -2.81 -14.79 -47.41
CA PRO A 54 -2.02 -13.59 -47.40
C PRO A 54 -1.37 -13.43 -46.03
N ALA A 55 -0.05 -13.30 -46.06
CA ALA A 55 0.76 -12.82 -44.97
C ALA A 55 0.29 -11.44 -44.46
N GLY A 56 0.45 -11.24 -43.16
CA GLY A 56 0.60 -9.92 -42.53
C GLY A 56 -0.68 -9.33 -41.95
N GLY A 57 -0.76 -9.34 -40.61
CA GLY A 57 -1.56 -8.36 -39.87
C GLY A 57 -2.30 -8.91 -38.67
N CYS A 58 -1.75 -8.61 -37.49
CA CYS A 58 -2.46 -8.37 -36.23
C CYS A 58 -3.09 -9.58 -35.52
N VAL A 59 -2.25 -10.53 -35.09
CA VAL A 59 -2.44 -11.22 -33.82
C VAL A 59 -1.07 -11.21 -33.15
N ASP A 60 -0.84 -10.25 -32.25
CA ASP A 60 0.23 -10.34 -31.25
C ASP A 60 -0.49 -10.75 -29.96
N ASP A 61 -0.32 -12.00 -29.57
CA ASP A 61 -0.75 -12.53 -28.29
C ASP A 61 0.07 -11.79 -27.23
N GLY A 62 -0.57 -10.85 -26.51
CA GLY A 62 0.04 -9.94 -25.55
C GLY A 62 1.03 -10.62 -24.61
N ALA A 63 2.30 -10.59 -24.99
CA ALA A 63 3.40 -11.06 -24.17
C ALA A 63 3.70 -9.97 -23.15
N LEU A 64 3.63 -10.31 -21.86
CA LEU A 64 4.24 -9.48 -20.82
C LEU A 64 5.69 -9.19 -21.21
N THR A 65 6.12 -7.94 -21.11
CA THR A 65 7.51 -7.56 -21.41
C THR A 65 8.48 -7.99 -20.30
N ARG A 66 7.98 -8.40 -19.13
CA ARG A 66 8.74 -8.85 -17.94
C ARG A 66 8.06 -9.96 -17.16
N SER A 67 8.76 -10.50 -16.17
CA SER A 67 8.25 -11.56 -15.30
C SER A 67 7.19 -11.02 -14.32
N LEU A 68 6.42 -11.90 -13.69
CA LEU A 68 5.41 -11.58 -12.67
C LEU A 68 5.21 -12.83 -11.82
N ALA A 69 5.34 -12.76 -10.50
CA ALA A 69 4.96 -13.84 -9.60
C ALA A 69 3.49 -13.66 -9.22
N ILE A 70 2.81 -14.77 -8.99
CA ILE A 70 1.43 -14.79 -8.55
C ILE A 70 1.43 -15.84 -7.47
N LEU A 71 1.20 -15.42 -6.24
CA LEU A 71 0.94 -16.36 -5.18
C LEU A 71 -0.51 -16.82 -5.32
N ASP A 72 -0.67 -18.02 -5.86
CA ASP A 72 -1.94 -18.70 -5.92
C ASP A 72 -2.14 -19.43 -4.59
N ALA A 73 -2.89 -18.78 -3.69
CA ALA A 73 -3.18 -19.32 -2.37
C ALA A 73 -4.00 -20.61 -2.45
N ASP A 74 -4.92 -20.70 -3.42
CA ASP A 74 -5.80 -21.87 -3.61
C ASP A 74 -5.00 -23.07 -4.12
N ALA A 75 -4.03 -22.83 -5.01
CA ALA A 75 -3.16 -23.88 -5.54
C ALA A 75 -1.87 -24.09 -4.72
N ALA A 76 -1.64 -23.32 -3.66
CA ALA A 76 -0.43 -23.36 -2.83
C ALA A 76 0.86 -23.29 -3.67
N VAL A 77 0.88 -22.44 -4.70
CA VAL A 77 2.02 -22.28 -5.62
C VAL A 77 2.33 -20.81 -5.87
N VAL A 78 3.60 -20.53 -6.17
CA VAL A 78 3.99 -19.26 -6.78
C VAL A 78 4.07 -19.47 -8.28
N ARG A 79 3.21 -18.87 -9.07
CA ARG A 79 3.27 -18.89 -10.54
C ARG A 79 4.09 -17.71 -11.02
N VAL A 80 5.12 -17.93 -11.81
CA VAL A 80 5.84 -16.84 -12.48
C VAL A 80 5.39 -16.79 -13.94
N ALA A 81 4.58 -15.79 -14.30
CA ALA A 81 4.39 -15.41 -15.69
C ALA A 81 5.65 -14.69 -16.19
N SER A 82 6.10 -14.93 -17.41
CA SER A 82 7.28 -14.26 -17.96
C SER A 82 7.18 -14.10 -19.48
N PRO A 83 7.99 -13.24 -20.11
CA PRO A 83 8.02 -13.12 -21.57
C PRO A 83 8.41 -14.43 -22.25
N ALA A 84 9.13 -15.29 -21.52
CA ALA A 84 9.53 -16.63 -21.97
C ALA A 84 8.44 -17.71 -21.74
N GLY A 85 7.27 -17.32 -21.21
CA GLY A 85 6.15 -18.19 -20.89
C GLY A 85 5.88 -18.33 -19.38
N ASP A 86 4.70 -18.86 -19.06
CA ASP A 86 4.29 -19.16 -17.70
C ASP A 86 5.06 -20.36 -17.13
N ARG A 87 5.60 -20.21 -15.93
CA ARG A 87 6.20 -21.29 -15.15
C ARG A 87 5.56 -21.33 -13.76
N THR A 88 5.11 -22.51 -13.34
CA THR A 88 4.68 -22.71 -11.95
C THR A 88 5.90 -23.06 -11.12
N LEU A 89 6.27 -22.21 -10.15
CA LEU A 89 7.21 -22.59 -9.10
C LEU A 89 6.43 -23.48 -8.14
N SER A 90 6.53 -24.79 -8.35
CA SER A 90 6.04 -25.79 -7.43
C SER A 90 6.95 -25.84 -6.19
N ALA A 91 6.91 -24.80 -5.37
CA ALA A 91 7.23 -24.92 -3.97
C ALA A 91 5.93 -25.35 -3.30
N ALA A 92 5.73 -26.65 -3.12
CA ALA A 92 4.62 -27.13 -2.31
C ALA A 92 4.71 -26.42 -0.96
N LEU A 93 3.73 -25.56 -0.64
CA LEU A 93 3.62 -25.04 0.72
C LEU A 93 3.52 -26.25 1.64
N PRO A 94 4.36 -26.37 2.67
CA PRO A 94 4.42 -27.59 3.45
C PRO A 94 3.12 -27.82 4.23
N GLY A 95 2.42 -28.91 3.93
CA GLY A 95 1.28 -29.44 4.69
C GLY A 95 -0.10 -29.01 4.18
N ASP A 96 -1.15 -29.62 4.75
CA ASP A 96 -2.53 -29.18 4.60
C ASP A 96 -2.63 -27.76 5.16
N VAL A 97 -2.57 -26.77 4.26
CA VAL A 97 -2.60 -25.34 4.61
C VAL A 97 -3.98 -25.01 5.16
N ASP A 98 -4.04 -24.56 6.40
CA ASP A 98 -5.25 -23.94 6.96
C ASP A 98 -5.49 -22.61 6.21
N ALA A 99 -6.75 -22.26 5.95
CA ALA A 99 -7.12 -21.15 5.08
C ALA A 99 -6.69 -19.75 5.59
N ASP A 100 -6.12 -19.68 6.80
CA ASP A 100 -5.74 -18.45 7.51
C ASP A 100 -4.21 -18.17 7.48
N ALA A 101 -3.50 -18.58 6.42
CA ALA A 101 -2.08 -18.27 6.27
C ALA A 101 -1.85 -16.75 6.23
N ARG A 102 -1.17 -16.20 7.24
CA ARG A 102 -0.66 -14.82 7.19
C ARG A 102 0.64 -14.82 6.40
N ILE A 103 0.58 -14.20 5.24
CA ILE A 103 1.74 -13.97 4.38
C ILE A 103 2.25 -12.56 4.64
N ILE A 104 3.49 -12.46 5.08
CA ILE A 104 4.23 -11.20 5.20
C ILE A 104 5.32 -11.25 4.13
N ALA A 105 5.36 -10.26 3.25
CA ALA A 105 6.40 -10.15 2.23
C ALA A 105 7.19 -8.84 2.40
N ALA A 106 8.46 -8.89 2.01
CA ALA A 106 9.32 -7.73 1.90
C ALA A 106 10.16 -7.84 0.61
N THR A 107 10.35 -6.72 -0.08
CA THR A 107 11.09 -6.63 -1.35
C THR A 107 12.17 -5.56 -1.26
N ARG A 108 13.32 -5.79 -1.90
CA ARG A 108 14.35 -4.76 -2.10
C ARG A 108 15.30 -5.16 -3.23
N GLY A 109 15.27 -4.41 -4.33
CA GLY A 109 16.06 -4.74 -5.51
C GLY A 109 15.70 -6.15 -6.02
N PRO A 110 16.68 -7.00 -6.40
CA PRO A 110 16.42 -8.28 -7.03
C PRO A 110 16.03 -9.39 -6.04
N TYR A 111 15.50 -9.06 -4.85
CA TYR A 111 15.22 -10.03 -3.80
C TYR A 111 13.83 -9.87 -3.19
N LEU A 112 13.18 -11.01 -2.96
CA LEU A 112 11.88 -11.14 -2.31
C LEU A 112 11.99 -12.06 -1.09
N ALA A 113 11.70 -11.54 0.10
CA ALA A 113 11.54 -12.35 1.31
C ALA A 113 10.06 -12.56 1.59
N VAL A 114 9.64 -13.81 1.74
CA VAL A 114 8.28 -14.20 2.12
C VAL A 114 8.34 -14.96 3.41
N ALA A 115 7.62 -14.50 4.44
CA ALA A 115 7.26 -15.33 5.56
C ALA A 115 5.82 -15.75 5.48
N SER A 116 5.61 -17.04 5.67
CA SER A 116 4.32 -17.62 5.94
C SER A 116 4.32 -18.08 7.39
N SER A 117 3.42 -17.53 8.22
CA SER A 117 3.15 -18.13 9.53
C SER A 117 1.99 -19.10 9.38
N TYR A 118 2.20 -20.36 9.77
CA TYR A 118 1.13 -21.33 9.90
C TYR A 118 0.89 -21.60 11.37
N THR A 119 -0.38 -21.62 11.76
CA THR A 119 -0.79 -22.20 13.02
C THR A 119 -1.27 -23.62 12.71
N ILE A 120 -0.43 -24.62 12.95
CA ILE A 120 -0.88 -26.02 12.83
C ILE A 120 -1.56 -26.38 14.14
N TYR A 121 -2.89 -26.39 14.16
CA TYR A 121 -3.65 -26.93 15.29
C TYR A 121 -3.48 -28.46 15.33
N LYS A 122 -2.63 -28.97 16.23
CA LYS A 122 -2.40 -30.43 16.39
C LYS A 122 -3.36 -31.10 17.39
N GLY A 123 -4.36 -30.38 17.90
CA GLY A 123 -5.30 -30.85 18.91
C GLY A 123 -5.31 -29.98 20.16
N PRO A 124 -6.16 -30.31 21.15
CA PRO A 124 -6.33 -29.50 22.36
C PRO A 124 -5.06 -29.54 23.22
N GLY A 125 -4.22 -28.51 23.08
CA GLY A 125 -3.07 -28.26 23.96
C GLY A 125 -1.79 -27.80 23.25
N ASP A 126 -1.60 -28.12 21.97
CA ASP A 126 -0.37 -27.81 21.23
C ASP A 126 -0.70 -27.03 19.95
N LEU A 127 -0.39 -25.73 19.98
CA LEU A 127 -0.24 -24.91 18.78
C LEU A 127 1.24 -24.92 18.42
N ASP A 128 1.62 -25.68 17.39
CA ASP A 128 2.95 -25.54 16.80
C ASP A 128 2.92 -24.32 15.85
N GLU A 129 3.57 -23.24 16.28
CA GLU A 129 3.89 -22.12 15.38
C GLU A 129 5.14 -22.48 14.60
N ALA A 130 4.95 -22.94 13.36
CA ALA A 130 6.03 -23.03 12.39
C ALA A 130 5.83 -21.89 11.39
N ALA A 131 6.66 -20.86 11.48
CA ALA A 131 6.80 -19.89 10.40
C ALA A 131 8.01 -20.28 9.56
N ALA A 132 7.95 -20.09 8.25
CA ALA A 132 9.11 -20.24 7.38
C ALA A 132 9.36 -18.92 6.68
N VAL A 133 10.60 -18.44 6.75
CA VAL A 133 11.09 -17.31 5.94
C VAL A 133 11.80 -17.90 4.74
N ARG A 134 11.34 -17.57 3.55
CA ARG A 134 11.92 -17.97 2.28
C ARG A 134 12.43 -16.73 1.58
N LEU A 135 13.64 -16.80 1.05
CA LEU A 135 14.19 -15.76 0.19
C LEU A 135 14.26 -16.27 -1.23
N TYR A 136 13.69 -15.50 -2.14
CA TYR A 136 13.72 -15.76 -3.58
C TYR A 136 14.55 -14.69 -4.27
N GLU A 137 15.29 -15.11 -5.30
CA GLU A 137 15.78 -14.20 -6.33
C GLU A 137 14.58 -13.75 -7.16
N HIS A 138 14.42 -12.43 -7.29
CA HIS A 138 13.24 -11.80 -7.84
C HIS A 138 13.08 -12.09 -9.33
N GLU A 139 14.10 -11.85 -10.14
CA GLU A 139 14.03 -12.08 -11.60
C GLU A 139 13.78 -13.57 -11.94
N SER A 140 14.51 -14.47 -11.28
CA SER A 140 14.48 -15.89 -11.62
C SER A 140 13.41 -16.67 -10.86
N GLY A 141 12.84 -16.11 -9.80
CA GLY A 141 11.98 -16.83 -8.86
C GLY A 141 12.70 -17.96 -8.12
N ALA A 142 14.02 -18.07 -8.22
CA ALA A 142 14.77 -19.15 -7.59
C ALA A 142 14.77 -18.99 -6.08
N LEU A 143 14.38 -20.05 -5.36
CA LEU A 143 14.56 -20.09 -3.91
C LEU A 143 16.06 -20.08 -3.58
N LEU A 144 16.52 -19.00 -2.97
CA LEU A 144 17.90 -18.85 -2.52
C LEU A 144 18.13 -19.63 -1.22
N TRP A 145 17.23 -19.48 -0.26
CA TRP A 145 17.25 -20.24 0.99
C TRP A 145 15.88 -20.22 1.69
N GLU A 146 15.68 -21.18 2.59
CA GLU A 146 14.55 -21.25 3.51
C GLU A 146 15.07 -21.37 4.95
N HIS A 147 14.42 -20.68 5.87
CA HIS A 147 14.68 -20.79 7.30
C HIS A 147 13.38 -21.00 8.07
N VAL A 148 13.29 -22.09 8.82
CA VAL A 148 12.14 -22.38 9.68
C VAL A 148 12.32 -21.70 11.02
N LEU A 149 11.39 -20.83 11.36
CA LEU A 149 11.29 -20.14 12.62
C LEU A 149 10.42 -20.92 13.60
N THR A 150 10.82 -20.87 14.86
CA THR A 150 10.05 -21.40 16.00
C THR A 150 9.12 -20.35 16.63
N ARG A 151 8.94 -19.22 15.94
CA ARG A 151 8.23 -18.03 16.44
C ARG A 151 7.53 -17.30 15.30
N SER A 152 6.42 -16.66 15.64
CA SER A 152 5.77 -15.66 14.79
C SER A 152 6.67 -14.45 14.52
N VAL A 153 6.50 -13.91 13.32
CA VAL A 153 7.18 -12.73 12.82
C VAL A 153 6.16 -11.60 12.72
N ASN A 154 6.51 -10.45 13.29
CA ASN A 154 5.68 -9.25 13.22
C ASN A 154 5.95 -8.45 11.95
N GLN A 155 7.24 -8.24 11.63
CA GLN A 155 7.67 -7.45 10.49
C GLN A 155 8.96 -8.03 9.90
N LEU A 156 9.10 -7.90 8.59
CA LEU A 156 10.27 -8.34 7.82
C LEU A 156 10.80 -7.21 6.97
N TYR A 157 12.11 -7.21 6.82
CA TYR A 157 12.80 -6.33 5.89
C TYR A 157 13.87 -7.14 5.17
N VAL A 158 14.05 -6.84 3.89
CA VAL A 158 15.14 -7.36 3.08
C VAL A 158 15.94 -6.19 2.57
N ASP A 159 17.26 -6.34 2.50
CA ASP A 159 18.14 -5.34 1.91
C ASP A 159 18.61 -5.71 0.50
N ALA A 160 19.35 -4.80 -0.12
CA ALA A 160 19.89 -4.99 -1.46
C ALA A 160 20.99 -6.07 -1.56
N GLN A 161 21.37 -6.73 -0.46
CA GLN A 161 22.31 -7.83 -0.41
C GLN A 161 21.65 -9.16 -0.01
N ALA A 162 20.32 -9.26 -0.15
CA ALA A 162 19.57 -10.48 0.20
C ALA A 162 19.65 -10.86 1.68
N ARG A 163 19.95 -9.89 2.56
CA ARG A 163 19.96 -10.11 4.01
C ARG A 163 18.61 -9.72 4.58
N VAL A 164 18.11 -10.53 5.49
CA VAL A 164 16.78 -10.34 6.09
C VAL A 164 16.92 -9.94 7.56
N THR A 165 16.13 -8.95 7.99
CA THR A 165 15.87 -8.66 9.40
C THR A 165 14.41 -8.95 9.71
N ALA A 166 14.15 -9.50 10.88
CA ALA A 166 12.80 -9.79 11.35
C ALA A 166 12.60 -9.26 12.77
N GLU A 167 11.47 -8.61 12.99
CA GLU A 167 10.91 -8.40 14.32
C GLU A 167 10.10 -9.62 14.71
N LEU A 168 10.38 -10.18 15.88
CA LEU A 168 9.67 -11.35 16.40
C LEU A 168 8.62 -10.92 17.42
N ASP A 169 7.63 -11.78 17.66
CA ASP A 169 6.74 -11.59 18.81
C ASP A 169 7.52 -11.65 20.12
N LEU A 170 7.24 -10.66 20.98
CA LEU A 170 7.87 -10.55 22.29
C LEU A 170 7.36 -11.69 23.18
N ARG A 171 8.29 -12.55 23.60
CA ARG A 171 8.06 -13.56 24.64
C ARG A 171 9.11 -13.41 25.74
N PRO A 172 8.74 -13.55 27.02
CA PRO A 172 9.68 -13.48 28.13
C PRO A 172 10.89 -14.41 27.91
N GLY A 173 12.11 -13.88 28.05
CA GLY A 173 13.36 -14.63 27.90
C GLY A 173 13.76 -14.97 26.46
N GLY A 174 13.00 -14.50 25.47
CA GLY A 174 13.23 -14.77 24.06
C GLY A 174 13.94 -13.65 23.30
N PRO A 175 14.46 -13.91 22.10
CA PRO A 175 14.88 -12.84 21.20
C PRO A 175 13.68 -12.01 20.71
N ALA A 176 13.95 -10.72 20.56
CA ALA A 176 13.01 -9.75 20.02
C ALA A 176 13.16 -9.56 18.51
N GLY A 177 14.28 -10.01 17.96
CA GLY A 177 14.55 -9.95 16.54
C GLY A 177 15.48 -11.04 16.06
N LEU A 178 15.65 -11.07 14.75
CA LEU A 178 16.50 -12.02 14.04
C LEU A 178 17.15 -11.31 12.85
N THR A 179 18.36 -11.73 12.48
CA THR A 179 18.88 -11.56 11.13
C THR A 179 19.06 -12.90 10.45
N ILE A 180 18.85 -12.95 9.13
CA ILE A 180 19.15 -14.12 8.30
C ILE A 180 20.06 -13.66 7.17
N ILE A 181 21.28 -14.18 7.15
CA ILE A 181 22.31 -13.88 6.16
C ILE A 181 22.79 -15.21 5.61
N ASP A 182 22.70 -15.40 4.30
CA ASP A 182 23.05 -16.67 3.62
C ASP A 182 22.34 -17.90 4.25
N GLY A 183 21.06 -17.73 4.60
CA GLY A 183 20.23 -18.75 5.27
C GLY A 183 20.58 -19.02 6.74
N GLN A 184 21.62 -18.38 7.29
CA GLN A 184 22.01 -18.52 8.69
C GLN A 184 21.32 -17.47 9.55
N ALA A 185 20.53 -17.94 10.52
CA ALA A 185 19.78 -17.09 11.42
C ALA A 185 20.60 -16.74 12.68
N THR A 186 20.68 -15.45 13.00
CA THR A 186 21.29 -14.92 14.23
C THR A 186 20.23 -14.23 15.07
N ALA A 187 20.04 -14.71 16.30
CA ALA A 187 19.08 -14.13 17.24
C ALA A 187 19.58 -12.78 17.78
N LEU A 188 18.65 -11.84 17.95
CA LEU A 188 18.87 -10.51 18.54
C LEU A 188 18.11 -10.44 19.88
N PRO A 189 18.73 -10.81 21.01
CA PRO A 189 18.02 -11.03 22.27
C PRO A 189 17.18 -9.83 22.74
N ARG A 190 17.76 -8.63 22.70
CA ARG A 190 17.15 -7.41 23.26
C ARG A 190 16.89 -6.34 22.22
N PHE A 191 16.88 -6.70 20.94
CA PHE A 191 16.74 -5.74 19.86
C PHE A 191 15.70 -6.23 18.85
N ALA A 192 14.71 -5.37 18.59
CA ALA A 192 13.64 -5.57 17.61
C ALA A 192 13.94 -4.70 16.38
N PRO A 193 14.41 -5.29 15.26
CA PRO A 193 14.61 -4.59 14.00
C PRO A 193 13.35 -3.90 13.52
N ARG A 194 13.48 -2.70 12.97
CA ARG A 194 12.37 -1.96 12.36
C ARG A 194 12.78 -1.37 11.00
N GLY A 195 13.73 -2.03 10.34
CA GLY A 195 14.23 -1.69 9.01
C GLY A 195 15.27 -2.69 8.51
N PRO A 196 15.70 -2.56 7.24
CA PRO A 196 16.72 -3.41 6.64
C PRO A 196 18.12 -3.17 7.25
N ILE A 197 19.07 -4.06 6.97
CA ILE A 197 20.47 -3.86 7.35
C ILE A 197 21.06 -2.76 6.45
N GLY A 198 21.57 -1.70 7.06
CA GLY A 198 22.24 -0.62 6.36
C GLY A 198 23.55 -1.07 5.68
N PRO A 199 24.12 -0.23 4.81
CA PRO A 199 25.36 -0.55 4.10
C PRO A 199 26.54 -0.80 5.05
N GLU A 200 26.52 -0.19 6.22
CA GLU A 200 27.55 -0.35 7.26
C GLU A 200 27.29 -1.52 8.21
N GLY A 201 26.28 -2.36 7.95
CA GLY A 201 25.93 -3.49 8.82
C GLY A 201 25.15 -3.09 10.08
N GLN A 202 24.64 -1.87 10.14
CA GLN A 202 23.80 -1.37 11.23
C GLN A 202 22.32 -1.50 10.92
N ILE A 203 21.52 -1.86 11.92
CA ILE A 203 20.09 -2.08 11.79
C ILE A 203 19.36 -1.04 12.65
N PRO A 204 18.44 -0.24 12.09
CA PRO A 204 17.59 0.63 12.90
C PRO A 204 16.51 -0.19 13.61
N GLY A 205 16.21 0.14 14.86
CA GLY A 205 15.21 -0.58 15.62
C GLY A 205 15.07 -0.13 17.06
N ARG A 206 14.41 -0.98 17.85
CA ARG A 206 14.13 -0.73 19.26
C ARG A 206 14.94 -1.66 20.14
N ARG A 207 15.48 -1.12 21.23
CA ARG A 207 16.09 -1.92 22.30
C ARG A 207 15.10 -2.11 23.44
N LEU A 208 14.98 -3.34 23.90
CA LEU A 208 14.23 -3.68 25.10
C LEU A 208 15.07 -3.41 26.35
N ASP A 209 14.39 -3.14 27.46
CA ASP A 209 14.98 -3.11 28.79
C ASP A 209 15.65 -4.45 29.17
N ALA A 210 16.29 -4.48 30.33
CA ALA A 210 16.99 -5.68 30.80
C ALA A 210 16.06 -6.84 31.13
N ALA A 211 14.79 -6.57 31.43
CA ALA A 211 13.77 -7.57 31.72
C ALA A 211 13.11 -8.12 30.44
N GLN A 212 13.34 -7.48 29.28
CA GLN A 212 12.69 -7.75 28.01
C GLN A 212 11.17 -7.51 28.05
N GLU A 213 10.72 -6.56 28.88
CA GLU A 213 9.29 -6.28 29.07
C GLU A 213 8.84 -5.04 28.30
N THR A 214 9.70 -4.00 28.24
CA THR A 214 9.38 -2.74 27.59
C THR A 214 10.50 -2.24 26.68
N TYR A 215 10.13 -1.43 25.69
CA TYR A 215 11.10 -0.75 24.84
C TYR A 215 11.65 0.47 25.56
N GLU A 216 12.98 0.57 25.71
CA GLU A 216 13.64 1.67 26.43
C GLU A 216 14.24 2.73 25.48
N ALA A 217 14.70 2.31 24.31
CA ALA A 217 15.40 3.18 23.37
C ALA A 217 15.18 2.77 21.92
N VAL A 218 15.32 3.74 21.03
CA VAL A 218 15.36 3.57 19.57
C VAL A 218 16.76 3.94 19.12
N GLY A 219 17.34 3.17 18.21
CA GLY A 219 18.72 3.35 17.81
C GLY A 219 19.20 2.32 16.80
N PHE A 220 20.52 2.30 16.59
CA PHE A 220 21.18 1.41 15.64
C PHE A 220 21.85 0.24 16.36
N TYR A 221 21.60 -0.98 15.89
CA TYR A 221 22.30 -2.19 16.30
C TYR A 221 23.37 -2.55 15.26
N ASP A 222 24.62 -2.61 15.68
CA ASP A 222 25.76 -2.96 14.83
C ASP A 222 25.99 -4.47 14.85
N LEU A 223 25.83 -5.12 13.69
CA LEU A 223 25.96 -6.59 13.59
C LEU A 223 27.38 -7.09 13.86
N ALA A 224 28.40 -6.31 13.54
CA ALA A 224 29.79 -6.74 13.67
C ALA A 224 30.25 -6.72 15.14
N THR A 225 29.77 -5.75 15.91
CA THR A 225 30.19 -5.50 17.30
C THR A 225 29.15 -5.90 18.34
N ALA A 226 27.92 -6.22 17.90
CA ALA A 226 26.74 -6.40 18.76
C ALA A 226 26.45 -5.18 19.67
N ALA A 227 26.97 -4.00 19.30
CA ALA A 227 26.75 -2.76 20.03
C ALA A 227 25.41 -2.12 19.64
N PHE A 228 24.76 -1.46 20.59
CA PHE A 228 23.59 -0.64 20.32
C PHE A 228 23.90 0.83 20.61
N THR A 229 23.69 1.68 19.62
CA THR A 229 23.84 3.14 19.70
C THR A 229 22.47 3.78 19.86
N PRO A 230 22.09 4.24 21.07
CA PRO A 230 20.82 4.92 21.27
C PRO A 230 20.78 6.25 20.53
N VAL A 231 19.64 6.55 19.91
CA VAL A 231 19.35 7.83 19.25
C VAL A 231 18.32 8.61 20.05
N VAL A 232 17.22 7.96 20.42
CA VAL A 232 16.13 8.60 21.16
C VAL A 232 15.45 7.62 22.13
N ALA A 233 14.75 8.15 23.12
CA ALA A 233 13.86 7.36 23.98
C ALA A 233 12.73 6.72 23.16
N ALA A 234 12.31 5.50 23.52
CA ALA A 234 11.26 4.80 22.78
C ALA A 234 9.87 5.46 22.87
N THR A 235 9.68 6.34 23.86
CA THR A 235 8.43 7.10 24.10
C THR A 235 8.27 8.33 23.22
N SER A 236 9.32 8.74 22.50
CA SER A 236 9.25 9.89 21.61
C SER A 236 8.47 9.60 20.33
N GLN A 237 8.18 10.65 19.54
CA GLN A 237 7.63 10.48 18.19
C GLN A 237 8.76 10.16 17.21
N TRP A 238 8.83 8.92 16.73
CA TRP A 238 9.88 8.48 15.82
C TRP A 238 9.35 7.53 14.76
N TRP A 239 10.10 7.42 13.66
CA TRP A 239 9.83 6.57 12.52
C TRP A 239 11.12 6.02 11.93
N ILE A 240 11.01 4.98 11.12
CA ILE A 240 12.12 4.52 10.29
C ILE A 240 11.71 4.67 8.84
N LEU A 241 12.56 5.37 8.08
CA LEU A 241 12.42 5.55 6.65
C LEU A 241 13.80 5.45 6.01
N ASP A 242 13.91 4.64 4.96
CA ASP A 242 15.15 4.42 4.21
C ASP A 242 16.39 4.12 5.08
N GLY A 243 16.17 3.31 6.12
CA GLY A 243 17.22 2.92 7.07
C GLY A 243 17.67 4.03 8.03
N ALA A 244 17.08 5.22 7.97
CA ALA A 244 17.29 6.30 8.92
C ALA A 244 16.25 6.23 10.07
N ILE A 245 16.64 6.76 11.23
CA ILE A 245 15.73 6.99 12.35
C ILE A 245 15.34 8.47 12.32
N GLU A 246 14.07 8.73 12.08
CA GLU A 246 13.48 10.07 12.10
C GLU A 246 12.83 10.31 13.46
N HIS A 247 12.98 11.51 14.00
CA HIS A 247 12.41 11.89 15.30
C HIS A 247 11.90 13.33 15.26
N LEU A 248 10.70 13.55 15.79
CA LEU A 248 10.15 14.88 16.03
C LEU A 248 10.17 15.18 17.55
N ASP A 249 10.84 16.27 17.90
CA ASP A 249 10.78 16.91 19.23
C ASP A 249 9.83 18.11 19.16
N PRO A 250 8.53 17.93 19.46
CA PRO A 250 7.56 19.03 19.41
C PRO A 250 7.70 19.99 20.61
N GLU A 251 8.43 19.62 21.66
CA GLU A 251 8.61 20.44 22.86
C GLU A 251 9.81 21.40 22.76
N ALA A 252 10.72 21.15 21.80
CA ALA A 252 11.78 22.09 21.47
C ALA A 252 11.19 23.44 20.99
N SER A 253 11.93 24.53 21.22
CA SER A 253 11.58 25.86 20.73
C SER A 253 12.71 26.44 19.88
N PRO A 254 12.54 26.51 18.53
CA PRO A 254 11.42 25.94 17.76
C PRO A 254 11.39 24.40 17.80
N PRO A 255 10.27 23.74 17.44
CA PRO A 255 10.19 22.30 17.30
C PRO A 255 11.30 21.76 16.38
N ARG A 256 11.82 20.56 16.67
CA ARG A 256 12.96 20.00 15.94
C ARG A 256 12.66 18.66 15.31
N PHE A 257 12.99 18.53 14.03
CA PHE A 257 12.97 17.26 13.33
C PHE A 257 14.40 16.78 13.08
N THR A 258 14.73 15.57 13.51
CA THR A 258 16.07 15.00 13.39
C THR A 258 16.02 13.74 12.56
N VAL A 259 16.90 13.64 11.56
CA VAL A 259 17.12 12.43 10.76
C VAL A 259 18.50 11.89 11.10
N THR A 260 18.52 10.74 11.76
CA THR A 260 19.76 10.09 12.20
C THR A 260 20.06 8.89 11.33
N ARG A 261 21.31 8.82 10.86
CA ARG A 261 21.90 7.70 10.13
C ARG A 261 23.15 7.21 10.89
N PRO A 262 23.67 6.00 10.58
CA PRO A 262 24.92 5.48 11.13
C PRO A 262 26.08 6.48 11.24
N GLY A 263 26.27 7.32 10.22
CA GLY A 263 27.36 8.31 10.15
C GLY A 263 27.07 9.68 10.77
N GLY A 264 25.86 9.95 11.27
CA GLY A 264 25.53 11.26 11.85
C GLY A 264 24.05 11.61 11.83
N ALA A 265 23.73 12.78 12.40
CA ALA A 265 22.37 13.31 12.46
C ALA A 265 22.29 14.65 11.72
N ALA A 266 21.24 14.80 10.91
CA ALA A 266 20.78 16.09 10.40
C ALA A 266 19.65 16.59 11.31
N VAL A 267 19.73 17.84 11.75
CA VAL A 267 18.73 18.48 12.61
C VAL A 267 18.11 19.65 11.86
N HIS A 268 16.80 19.64 11.75
CA HIS A 268 15.99 20.67 11.10
C HIS A 268 15.14 21.37 12.17
N GLU A 269 15.40 22.64 12.40
CA GLU A 269 14.55 23.49 13.23
C GLU A 269 13.31 23.90 12.42
N LEU A 270 12.12 23.54 12.88
CA LEU A 270 10.86 23.85 12.22
C LEU A 270 10.42 25.29 12.55
N THR A 271 11.18 26.24 12.01
CA THR A 271 11.06 27.68 12.33
C THR A 271 9.69 28.30 12.03
N PRO A 272 8.87 27.85 11.06
CA PRO A 272 7.52 28.39 10.91
C PRO A 272 6.62 28.11 12.11
N TYR A 273 6.95 27.11 12.94
CA TYR A 273 6.24 26.81 14.19
C TYR A 273 6.82 27.52 15.42
N ALA A 274 7.87 28.33 15.25
CA ALA A 274 8.47 29.06 16.37
C ALA A 274 7.41 29.93 17.07
N ASP A 275 7.40 29.87 18.40
CA ASP A 275 6.54 30.69 19.27
C ASP A 275 5.02 30.52 19.12
N LEU A 276 4.54 29.56 18.32
CA LEU A 276 3.10 29.31 18.17
C LEU A 276 2.48 28.68 19.41
N GLY A 277 3.29 27.99 20.24
CA GLY A 277 2.80 27.22 21.39
C GLY A 277 1.85 26.08 21.00
N ALA A 278 1.77 25.76 19.70
CA ALA A 278 0.93 24.72 19.14
C ALA A 278 1.63 23.36 19.21
N TRP A 279 0.85 22.30 19.34
CA TRP A 279 1.35 20.94 19.19
C TRP A 279 1.65 20.66 17.72
N VAL A 280 2.90 20.27 17.42
CA VAL A 280 3.33 19.91 16.06
C VAL A 280 3.34 18.40 15.93
N TRP A 281 2.84 17.89 14.80
CA TRP A 281 2.96 16.49 14.43
C TRP A 281 3.36 16.33 12.97
N ARG A 282 3.84 15.14 12.63
CA ARG A 282 4.11 14.77 11.25
C ARG A 282 2.83 14.26 10.61
N GLU A 283 2.39 14.94 9.58
CA GLU A 283 1.17 14.64 8.83
C GLU A 283 1.44 13.54 7.79
N HIS A 284 2.48 13.71 6.98
CA HIS A 284 2.80 12.77 5.91
C HIS A 284 4.30 12.71 5.59
N SER A 285 4.72 11.67 4.87
CA SER A 285 6.11 11.51 4.39
C SER A 285 6.12 10.83 3.02
N ALA A 286 6.90 11.35 2.08
CA ALA A 286 7.11 10.76 0.77
C ALA A 286 8.49 11.17 0.23
N GLY A 287 9.29 10.19 -0.21
CA GLY A 287 10.67 10.45 -0.68
C GLY A 287 11.48 11.27 0.33
N ASP A 288 12.07 12.37 -0.13
CA ASP A 288 12.84 13.31 0.70
C ASP A 288 11.97 14.38 1.39
N PHE A 289 10.64 14.32 1.26
CA PHE A 289 9.74 15.35 1.78
C PHE A 289 8.94 14.88 2.98
N ARG A 290 8.81 15.77 3.97
CA ARG A 290 7.96 15.58 5.14
C ARG A 290 6.95 16.70 5.20
N LEU A 291 5.71 16.38 5.51
CA LEU A 291 4.67 17.35 5.80
C LEU A 291 4.42 17.34 7.30
N PHE A 292 4.52 18.52 7.92
CA PHE A 292 4.16 18.74 9.31
C PHE A 292 2.90 19.59 9.37
N ALA A 293 2.16 19.42 10.45
CA ALA A 293 0.97 20.19 10.76
C ALA A 293 1.03 20.66 12.22
N ALA A 294 0.35 21.77 12.48
CA ALA A 294 0.09 22.27 13.82
C ALA A 294 -1.34 22.82 13.86
N ASP A 295 -2.08 22.43 14.89
CA ASP A 295 -3.44 22.91 15.14
C ASP A 295 -3.33 24.33 15.72
N LEU A 296 -3.75 25.31 14.93
CA LEU A 296 -3.90 26.67 15.41
C LEU A 296 -5.35 26.85 15.83
N ASP A 297 -5.61 26.78 17.13
CA ASP A 297 -6.88 27.21 17.72
C ASP A 297 -6.92 28.75 17.73
N LEU A 298 -7.15 29.33 16.55
CA LEU A 298 -7.37 30.75 16.38
C LEU A 298 -8.87 31.01 16.52
N ASP A 299 -9.28 31.52 17.69
CA ASP A 299 -10.65 31.96 17.96
C ASP A 299 -11.73 30.88 17.75
N GLY A 300 -11.43 29.60 18.02
CA GLY A 300 -12.36 28.48 17.85
C GLY A 300 -12.52 27.98 16.41
N ASN A 301 -11.70 28.47 15.48
CA ASN A 301 -11.54 27.91 14.15
C ASN A 301 -10.19 27.19 14.08
N HIS A 302 -10.25 25.86 14.00
CA HIS A 302 -9.07 25.04 13.72
C HIS A 302 -8.54 25.37 12.32
N ALA A 303 -7.39 26.01 12.25
CA ALA A 303 -6.66 26.21 11.02
C ALA A 303 -5.30 25.52 11.12
N ASP A 304 -5.06 24.55 10.24
CA ASP A 304 -3.78 23.85 10.22
C ASP A 304 -2.70 24.72 9.55
N LEU A 305 -1.62 24.98 10.27
CA LEU A 305 -0.38 25.46 9.64
C LEU A 305 0.40 24.26 9.12
N LEU A 306 0.42 24.14 7.79
CA LEU A 306 1.11 23.07 7.09
C LEU A 306 2.51 23.51 6.67
N VAL A 307 3.54 22.76 7.05
CA VAL A 307 4.94 23.03 6.67
C VAL A 307 5.51 21.82 5.96
N ARG A 308 5.90 22.02 4.70
CA ARG A 308 6.64 21.03 3.93
C ARG A 308 8.14 21.23 4.14
N LEU A 309 8.82 20.21 4.64
CA LEU A 309 10.27 20.15 4.77
C LEU A 309 10.85 19.27 3.64
N ASP A 310 11.86 19.78 2.96
CA ASP A 310 12.83 18.97 2.22
C ASP A 310 13.95 18.55 3.19
N VAL A 311 14.09 17.25 3.40
CA VAL A 311 15.02 16.67 4.37
C VAL A 311 16.47 16.80 3.92
N GLU A 312 16.75 16.74 2.62
CA GLU A 312 18.11 16.84 2.11
C GLU A 312 18.63 18.28 2.21
N SER A 313 17.85 19.24 1.69
CA SER A 313 18.27 20.64 1.66
C SER A 313 17.97 21.39 2.96
N GLY A 314 17.06 20.87 3.79
CA GLY A 314 16.53 21.57 4.96
C GLY A 314 15.57 22.72 4.62
N ALA A 315 15.23 22.90 3.33
CA ALA A 315 14.33 23.95 2.88
C ALA A 315 12.90 23.71 3.38
N GLN A 316 12.30 24.75 3.95
CA GLN A 316 10.94 24.71 4.49
C GLN A 316 10.03 25.66 3.73
N VAL A 317 8.84 25.20 3.42
CA VAL A 317 7.80 26.00 2.77
C VAL A 317 6.51 25.84 3.54
N VAL A 318 5.90 26.96 3.94
CA VAL A 318 4.53 26.96 4.47
C VAL A 318 3.59 26.69 3.30
N ALA A 319 2.85 25.59 3.38
CA ALA A 319 1.94 25.22 2.32
C ALA A 319 0.73 26.15 2.29
N SER A 320 0.31 26.55 1.08
CA SER A 320 -0.92 27.34 0.94
C SER A 320 -2.10 26.46 1.31
N SER A 321 -2.72 26.76 2.45
CA SER A 321 -3.93 26.08 2.89
C SER A 321 -5.19 26.60 2.21
N GLU A 322 -5.11 27.75 1.52
CA GLU A 322 -6.21 28.40 0.81
C GLU A 322 -6.47 27.71 -0.54
N PRO A 323 -7.64 27.07 -0.72
CA PRO A 323 -7.99 26.44 -2.00
C PRO A 323 -8.11 27.46 -3.14
N PRO A 324 -7.95 27.04 -4.41
CA PRO A 324 -8.28 27.86 -5.57
C PRO A 324 -9.70 28.42 -5.52
N PRO A 325 -9.98 29.60 -6.12
CA PRO A 325 -11.31 30.19 -6.13
C PRO A 325 -12.38 29.22 -6.66
N GLY A 326 -13.47 29.07 -5.91
CA GLY A 326 -14.58 28.17 -6.24
C GLY A 326 -14.42 26.74 -5.71
N LEU A 327 -13.26 26.41 -5.14
CA LEU A 327 -13.02 25.15 -4.44
C LEU A 327 -13.07 25.34 -2.93
N SER A 328 -13.46 24.31 -2.21
CA SER A 328 -13.40 24.20 -0.76
C SER A 328 -12.89 22.82 -0.35
N ARG A 329 -12.46 22.70 0.91
CA ARG A 329 -12.12 21.39 1.49
C ARG A 329 -13.40 20.61 1.83
N PHE A 330 -13.25 19.33 2.08
CA PHE A 330 -14.26 18.57 2.81
C PHE A 330 -14.33 19.08 4.26
N ASP A 331 -15.55 19.14 4.80
CA ASP A 331 -15.78 19.66 6.16
C ASP A 331 -15.38 18.64 7.23
N CYS A 332 -15.25 17.37 6.84
CA CYS A 332 -14.99 16.24 7.70
C CYS A 332 -13.68 15.56 7.29
N TYR A 333 -12.75 15.45 8.23
CA TYR A 333 -11.48 14.73 8.05
C TYR A 333 -10.68 15.16 6.80
N PRO A 334 -10.41 16.47 6.59
CA PRO A 334 -9.65 16.93 5.44
C PRO A 334 -8.31 16.20 5.36
N GLU A 335 -8.13 15.38 4.32
CA GLU A 335 -6.86 14.69 4.12
C GLU A 335 -5.87 15.59 3.37
N VAL A 336 -4.64 15.66 3.91
CA VAL A 336 -3.53 16.38 3.27
C VAL A 336 -2.27 15.53 3.29
N ARG A 337 -1.57 15.48 2.16
CA ARG A 337 -0.36 14.67 2.00
C ARG A 337 0.73 15.41 1.25
N VAL A 338 1.93 14.85 1.25
CA VAL A 338 3.02 15.26 0.36
C VAL A 338 3.37 14.09 -0.55
N ASP A 339 3.58 14.35 -1.84
CA ASP A 339 4.06 13.33 -2.79
C ASP A 339 5.59 13.30 -2.89
N VAL A 340 6.12 12.34 -3.64
CA VAL A 340 7.57 12.16 -3.81
C VAL A 340 8.24 13.29 -4.60
N GLU A 341 7.46 14.16 -5.26
CA GLU A 341 7.96 15.36 -5.94
C GLU A 341 7.85 16.61 -5.03
N GLY A 342 7.34 16.44 -3.81
CA GLY A 342 7.26 17.49 -2.81
C GLY A 342 6.08 18.43 -2.97
N ARG A 343 5.08 18.06 -3.77
CA ARG A 343 3.79 18.77 -3.86
C ARG A 343 2.90 18.37 -2.70
N VAL A 344 2.06 19.31 -2.26
CA VAL A 344 1.09 19.05 -1.20
C VAL A 344 -0.26 18.72 -1.81
N LEU A 345 -0.77 17.53 -1.54
CA LEU A 345 -2.02 17.01 -2.06
C LEU A 345 -3.16 17.35 -1.10
N PHE A 346 -4.24 17.91 -1.63
CA PHE A 346 -5.44 18.27 -0.88
C PHE A 346 -6.67 17.64 -1.53
N GLU A 347 -7.59 17.12 -0.74
CA GLU A 347 -8.94 16.85 -1.22
C GLU A 347 -9.77 18.12 -1.29
N LEU A 348 -10.21 18.48 -2.49
CA LEU A 348 -11.01 19.68 -2.72
C LEU A 348 -12.28 19.33 -3.49
N ARG A 349 -13.32 20.14 -3.29
CA ARG A 349 -14.61 20.01 -3.95
C ARG A 349 -15.16 21.36 -4.38
N ASP A 350 -16.05 21.32 -5.35
CA ASP A 350 -17.00 22.37 -5.67
C ASP A 350 -18.43 21.83 -5.51
N ALA A 351 -19.42 22.57 -6.03
CA ALA A 351 -20.81 22.16 -5.96
C ALA A 351 -21.12 20.88 -6.76
N GLY A 352 -20.35 20.55 -7.81
CA GLY A 352 -20.66 19.44 -8.71
C GLY A 352 -19.74 18.23 -8.58
N SER A 353 -18.50 18.42 -8.15
CA SER A 353 -17.51 17.35 -8.06
C SER A 353 -16.42 17.59 -7.02
N ALA A 354 -15.69 16.52 -6.71
CA ALA A 354 -14.50 16.54 -5.88
C ALA A 354 -13.33 15.86 -6.57
N ARG A 355 -12.12 16.32 -6.26
CA ARG A 355 -10.85 15.81 -6.78
C ARG A 355 -9.72 16.09 -5.80
N VAL A 356 -8.68 15.29 -5.90
CA VAL A 356 -7.38 15.64 -5.32
C VAL A 356 -6.78 16.76 -6.15
N HIS A 357 -6.20 17.75 -5.47
CA HIS A 357 -5.42 18.81 -6.11
C HIS A 357 -4.03 18.84 -5.49
N ALA A 358 -3.01 18.92 -6.34
CA ALA A 358 -1.63 19.07 -5.95
C ALA A 358 -1.24 20.55 -6.01
N TRP A 359 -0.80 21.09 -4.87
CA TRP A 359 -0.17 22.39 -4.78
C TRP A 359 1.35 22.25 -4.90
N ASP A 360 1.93 22.89 -5.91
CA ASP A 360 3.36 22.93 -6.14
C ASP A 360 3.98 24.15 -5.41
N PRO A 361 4.77 23.95 -4.35
CA PRO A 361 5.43 25.05 -3.64
C PRO A 361 6.45 25.81 -4.49
N GLY A 362 7.11 25.15 -5.43
CA GLY A 362 8.13 25.75 -6.29
C GLY A 362 7.54 26.69 -7.34
N GLN A 363 6.32 26.39 -7.79
CA GLN A 363 5.61 27.19 -8.79
C GLN A 363 4.50 28.07 -8.19
N ALA A 364 4.14 27.85 -6.92
CA ALA A 364 2.95 28.39 -6.28
C ALA A 364 1.68 28.18 -7.13
N SER A 365 1.57 27.01 -7.75
CA SER A 365 0.50 26.65 -8.68
C SER A 365 -0.29 25.44 -8.17
N TRP A 366 -1.54 25.33 -8.60
CA TRP A 366 -2.42 24.21 -8.30
C TRP A 366 -2.68 23.40 -9.56
N SER A 367 -2.69 22.07 -9.44
CA SER A 367 -3.05 21.16 -10.51
C SER A 367 -4.04 20.12 -10.00
N ALA A 368 -5.05 19.79 -10.80
CA ALA A 368 -5.97 18.70 -10.46
C ALA A 368 -5.28 17.35 -10.71
N LEU A 369 -5.50 16.40 -9.81
CA LEU A 369 -4.97 15.04 -9.87
C LEU A 369 -6.14 14.05 -9.99
N GLY A 370 -6.10 13.20 -11.02
CA GLY A 370 -7.13 12.21 -11.28
C GLY A 370 -8.42 12.76 -11.92
N GLN A 371 -9.42 11.90 -12.02
CA GLN A 371 -10.75 12.17 -12.53
C GLN A 371 -11.65 12.80 -11.46
N ALA A 372 -12.62 13.61 -11.89
CA ALA A 372 -13.70 14.09 -11.01
C ALA A 372 -14.44 12.92 -10.38
N MET A 373 -14.82 13.08 -9.12
CA MET A 373 -15.75 12.22 -8.43
C MET A 373 -16.98 13.02 -8.00
N THR A 374 -18.14 12.40 -7.96
CA THR A 374 -19.39 12.99 -7.48
C THR A 374 -20.19 11.93 -6.74
N GLY A 375 -21.15 12.35 -5.90
CA GLY A 375 -21.88 11.41 -5.05
C GLY A 375 -20.99 10.71 -4.03
N ILE A 376 -19.89 11.35 -3.62
CA ILE A 376 -18.98 10.86 -2.58
C ILE A 376 -19.12 11.68 -1.30
N GLU A 377 -18.55 11.20 -0.20
CA GLU A 377 -18.52 11.88 1.11
C GLU A 377 -17.13 12.31 1.53
N ALA A 378 -16.10 11.59 1.08
CA ALA A 378 -14.70 11.85 1.38
C ALA A 378 -13.82 11.29 0.26
N ILE A 379 -12.60 11.79 0.16
CA ILE A 379 -11.53 11.19 -0.62
C ILE A 379 -10.51 10.60 0.35
N THR A 380 -10.08 9.37 0.09
CA THR A 380 -8.97 8.74 0.80
C THR A 380 -7.80 8.56 -0.16
N LEU A 381 -6.64 9.08 0.24
CA LEU A 381 -5.37 8.83 -0.42
C LEU A 381 -4.77 7.57 0.22
N HIS A 382 -4.50 6.53 -0.56
CA HIS A 382 -3.75 5.37 -0.06
C HIS A 382 -2.24 5.68 -0.08
N PRO A 383 -1.41 4.93 0.66
CA PRO A 383 0.05 5.07 0.56
C PRO A 383 0.49 5.04 -0.91
N ALA A 384 1.21 6.08 -1.32
CA ALA A 384 1.69 6.20 -2.68
C ALA A 384 2.75 5.13 -2.99
N SER A 385 2.77 4.68 -4.24
CA SER A 385 3.88 3.91 -4.76
C SER A 385 4.63 4.80 -5.75
N GLY A 386 5.78 5.31 -5.29
CA GLY A 386 6.49 6.40 -5.97
C GLY A 386 5.59 7.62 -6.23
N ARG A 387 5.48 8.03 -7.48
CA ARG A 387 4.67 9.15 -8.00
C ARG A 387 3.21 8.80 -8.22
N VAL A 388 2.84 7.53 -8.17
CA VAL A 388 1.46 7.08 -8.44
C VAL A 388 0.67 7.08 -7.15
N GLN A 389 -0.42 7.85 -7.15
CA GLN A 389 -1.40 7.91 -6.08
C GLN A 389 -2.55 6.96 -6.38
N VAL A 390 -2.89 6.14 -5.38
CA VAL A 390 -4.15 5.40 -5.36
C VAL A 390 -5.16 6.24 -4.59
N ILE A 391 -6.23 6.67 -5.27
CA ILE A 391 -7.26 7.56 -4.74
C ILE A 391 -8.56 6.77 -4.65
N GLU A 392 -9.18 6.79 -3.47
CA GLU A 392 -10.49 6.22 -3.21
C GLU A 392 -11.50 7.33 -2.97
N GLY A 393 -12.62 7.30 -3.70
CA GLY A 393 -13.80 8.08 -3.38
C GLY A 393 -14.75 7.25 -2.54
N SER A 394 -15.05 7.70 -1.33
CA SER A 394 -15.96 7.01 -0.41
C SER A 394 -17.41 7.38 -0.71
N GLY A 395 -18.25 6.40 -1.04
CA GLY A 395 -19.65 6.62 -1.40
C GLY A 395 -20.55 7.09 -0.24
N PRO A 396 -21.85 7.32 -0.48
CA PRO A 396 -22.77 7.78 0.56
C PRO A 396 -22.94 6.78 1.70
N ASN A 397 -23.04 7.28 2.92
CA ASN A 397 -23.17 6.56 4.19
C ASN A 397 -22.01 5.61 4.51
N THR A 398 -20.82 5.87 3.94
CA THR A 398 -19.60 5.09 4.27
C THR A 398 -18.75 5.79 5.32
N THR A 399 -19.00 7.09 5.56
CA THR A 399 -18.28 7.91 6.51
C THR A 399 -19.24 8.55 7.52
N PHE A 400 -18.70 9.28 8.51
CA PHE A 400 -19.50 10.10 9.44
C PHE A 400 -19.74 11.52 8.91
N CYS A 401 -19.38 11.79 7.66
CA CYS A 401 -19.58 13.07 7.01
C CYS A 401 -21.06 13.35 6.75
N GLY A 402 -21.43 14.63 6.76
CA GLY A 402 -22.73 15.02 6.24
C GLY A 402 -22.83 14.70 4.75
N LEU A 403 -24.03 14.31 4.30
CA LEU A 403 -24.31 14.16 2.88
C LEU A 403 -24.04 15.47 2.16
N SER A 404 -23.18 15.43 1.15
CA SER A 404 -22.94 16.57 0.26
C SER A 404 -24.02 16.60 -0.81
N GLU A 405 -24.65 17.76 -1.01
CA GLU A 405 -25.51 17.98 -2.17
C GLU A 405 -24.64 18.29 -3.39
N TRP A 406 -24.71 17.42 -4.40
CA TRP A 406 -23.97 17.57 -5.65
C TRP A 406 -24.90 18.16 -6.73
N ILE A 407 -24.57 19.35 -7.24
CA ILE A 407 -25.34 20.11 -8.23
C ILE A 407 -24.59 20.12 -9.55
N ASP A 408 -25.25 19.69 -10.63
CA ASP A 408 -24.72 19.69 -12.00
C ASP A 408 -23.34 18.99 -12.14
N PRO A 409 -23.19 17.72 -11.72
CA PRO A 409 -21.92 17.03 -11.82
C PRO A 409 -21.45 16.91 -13.28
N PRO A 410 -20.13 17.01 -13.56
CA PRO A 410 -19.59 16.76 -14.89
C PRO A 410 -19.98 15.38 -15.40
N ALA A 411 -20.32 15.26 -16.69
CA ALA A 411 -20.72 13.98 -17.29
C ALA A 411 -19.62 12.90 -17.23
N SER A 412 -18.36 13.29 -17.07
CA SER A 412 -17.20 12.41 -16.95
C SER A 412 -16.82 12.10 -15.50
N ALA A 413 -17.59 12.55 -14.50
CA ALA A 413 -17.29 12.29 -13.10
C ALA A 413 -17.58 10.82 -12.76
N LEU A 414 -16.69 10.21 -11.98
CA LEU A 414 -16.93 8.93 -11.32
C LEU A 414 -18.04 9.11 -10.28
N VAL A 415 -19.03 8.22 -10.28
CA VAL A 415 -20.22 8.35 -9.42
C VAL A 415 -20.14 7.35 -8.28
N GLY A 416 -20.20 7.85 -7.05
CA GLY A 416 -20.22 7.03 -5.84
C GLY A 416 -18.85 6.43 -5.52
N ALA A 417 -18.88 5.29 -4.80
CA ALA A 417 -17.67 4.61 -4.37
C ALA A 417 -16.80 4.21 -5.58
N SER A 418 -15.55 4.63 -5.60
CA SER A 418 -14.66 4.44 -6.75
C SER A 418 -13.20 4.40 -6.35
N PHE A 419 -12.38 3.73 -7.16
CA PHE A 419 -10.93 3.75 -7.06
C PHE A 419 -10.34 4.33 -8.34
N GLN A 420 -9.20 4.99 -8.23
CA GLN A 420 -8.45 5.46 -9.38
C GLN A 420 -6.95 5.55 -9.09
N LEU A 421 -6.16 5.35 -10.14
CA LEU A 421 -4.74 5.65 -10.18
C LEU A 421 -4.53 7.03 -10.79
N ALA A 422 -3.71 7.83 -10.14
CA ALA A 422 -3.38 9.15 -10.65
C ALA A 422 -1.91 9.51 -10.43
N ARG A 423 -1.32 10.22 -11.39
CA ARG A 423 0.00 10.85 -11.25
C ARG A 423 0.00 12.15 -12.05
N VAL A 424 0.80 13.13 -11.63
CA VAL A 424 0.84 14.43 -12.30
C VAL A 424 1.70 14.39 -13.57
N GLU A 425 2.89 13.80 -13.50
CA GLU A 425 3.84 13.79 -14.61
C GLU A 425 4.54 12.43 -14.79
N PRO A 426 4.44 11.80 -15.98
CA PRO A 426 3.49 12.11 -17.05
C PRO A 426 2.04 11.88 -16.56
N PRO A 427 1.04 12.66 -16.99
CA PRO A 427 -0.29 12.60 -16.40
C PRO A 427 -0.93 11.20 -16.53
N LEU A 428 -1.47 10.70 -15.42
CA LEU A 428 -2.25 9.47 -15.33
C LEU A 428 -3.55 9.77 -14.61
N ALA A 429 -4.67 9.25 -15.13
CA ALA A 429 -5.97 9.32 -14.49
C ALA A 429 -6.82 8.12 -14.93
N LEU A 430 -6.66 6.99 -14.24
CA LEU A 430 -7.29 5.71 -14.59
C LEU A 430 -8.24 5.27 -13.47
N ALA A 431 -9.53 5.16 -13.77
CA ALA A 431 -10.50 4.59 -12.83
C ALA A 431 -10.44 3.05 -12.83
N THR A 432 -10.61 2.44 -11.67
CA THR A 432 -10.55 0.99 -11.47
C THR A 432 -11.79 0.49 -10.73
N ALA A 433 -12.15 -0.79 -10.96
CA ALA A 433 -13.33 -1.40 -10.35
C ALA A 433 -13.12 -1.75 -8.86
N SER A 434 -11.88 -1.97 -8.45
CA SER A 434 -11.49 -2.25 -7.07
C SER A 434 -10.20 -1.52 -6.71
N ALA A 435 -9.82 -1.59 -5.43
CA ALA A 435 -8.57 -1.04 -4.93
C ALA A 435 -7.37 -1.61 -5.72
N PRO A 436 -6.60 -0.76 -6.40
CA PRO A 436 -5.40 -1.19 -7.10
C PRO A 436 -4.19 -1.24 -6.17
N THR A 437 -3.26 -2.14 -6.47
CA THR A 437 -1.90 -2.18 -5.91
C THR A 437 -0.93 -1.75 -7.00
N VAL A 438 0.00 -0.86 -6.68
CA VAL A 438 1.00 -0.32 -7.63
C VAL A 438 2.40 -0.77 -7.23
N THR A 439 3.24 -1.12 -8.21
CA THR A 439 4.63 -1.50 -7.97
C THR A 439 5.48 -0.32 -7.51
N ASP A 440 6.47 -0.60 -6.65
CA ASP A 440 7.39 0.42 -6.10
C ASP A 440 8.16 1.20 -7.19
N ASP A 441 8.36 0.59 -8.36
CA ASP A 441 9.02 1.20 -9.52
C ASP A 441 8.05 1.96 -10.45
N GLU A 442 6.78 2.10 -10.06
CA GLU A 442 5.71 2.83 -10.75
C GLU A 442 5.38 2.31 -12.16
N ARG A 443 5.80 1.10 -12.51
CA ARG A 443 5.59 0.57 -13.86
C ARG A 443 4.25 -0.10 -14.04
N CYS A 444 3.71 -0.75 -13.02
CA CYS A 444 2.52 -1.56 -13.17
C CYS A 444 1.54 -1.38 -12.02
N ALA A 445 0.26 -1.64 -12.30
CA ALA A 445 -0.79 -1.73 -11.30
C ALA A 445 -1.64 -2.98 -11.48
N VAL A 446 -2.18 -3.50 -10.37
CA VAL A 446 -3.06 -4.68 -10.35
C VAL A 446 -4.30 -4.41 -9.54
N TRP A 447 -5.45 -4.85 -10.02
CA TRP A 447 -6.70 -4.84 -9.26
C TRP A 447 -7.57 -6.04 -9.65
N ALA A 448 -8.55 -6.35 -8.82
CA ALA A 448 -9.55 -7.37 -9.13
C ALA A 448 -10.61 -6.77 -10.05
N GLU A 449 -11.03 -7.54 -11.05
CA GLU A 449 -12.15 -7.19 -11.93
C GLU A 449 -13.04 -8.40 -12.21
N GLU A 450 -14.17 -8.15 -12.88
CA GLU A 450 -15.03 -9.24 -13.33
C GLU A 450 -14.24 -10.13 -14.31
N GLY A 451 -14.02 -11.38 -13.93
CA GLY A 451 -13.24 -12.33 -14.73
C GLY A 451 -11.81 -12.58 -14.25
N GLY A 452 -11.34 -11.88 -13.19
CA GLY A 452 -10.09 -12.21 -12.49
C GLY A 452 -9.26 -10.99 -12.10
N LEU A 453 -7.93 -11.09 -12.21
CA LEU A 453 -7.01 -10.01 -11.90
C LEU A 453 -6.65 -9.23 -13.16
N ARG A 454 -6.83 -7.91 -13.12
CA ARG A 454 -6.31 -7.00 -14.14
C ARG A 454 -4.91 -6.56 -13.77
N ILE A 455 -4.02 -6.65 -14.74
CA ILE A 455 -2.68 -6.11 -14.75
C ILE A 455 -2.66 -4.95 -15.75
N TYR A 456 -2.07 -3.83 -15.38
CA TYR A 456 -1.99 -2.64 -16.21
C TYR A 456 -0.58 -2.07 -16.20
N ASP A 457 0.00 -1.89 -17.37
CA ASP A 457 1.25 -1.18 -17.59
C ASP A 457 0.99 0.34 -17.53
N LEU A 458 1.62 1.01 -16.58
CA LEU A 458 1.45 2.44 -16.33
C LEU A 458 2.25 3.31 -17.28
N GLU A 459 3.25 2.78 -18.00
CA GLU A 459 3.99 3.52 -19.03
C GLU A 459 3.24 3.45 -20.37
N ASP A 460 2.91 2.23 -20.80
CA ASP A 460 2.37 1.98 -22.15
C ASP A 460 0.83 1.97 -22.20
N GLY A 461 0.17 1.79 -21.06
CA GLY A 461 -1.30 1.69 -20.96
C GLY A 461 -1.87 0.35 -21.39
N ASP A 462 -0.99 -0.63 -21.65
CA ASP A 462 -1.36 -2.00 -21.98
C ASP A 462 -1.94 -2.71 -20.76
N ALA A 463 -2.79 -3.71 -20.99
CA ALA A 463 -3.41 -4.45 -19.91
C ALA A 463 -3.63 -5.92 -20.23
N LEU A 464 -3.51 -6.74 -19.21
CA LEU A 464 -3.72 -8.18 -19.26
C LEU A 464 -4.72 -8.59 -18.17
N THR A 465 -5.69 -9.43 -18.50
CA THR A 465 -6.61 -10.02 -17.52
C THR A 465 -6.24 -11.49 -17.30
N LEU A 466 -5.97 -11.86 -16.05
CA LEU A 466 -5.66 -13.23 -15.66
C LEU A 466 -6.87 -13.87 -14.96
N PRO A 467 -7.26 -15.11 -15.31
CA PRO A 467 -8.47 -15.76 -14.81
C PRO A 467 -8.34 -16.32 -13.37
N SER A 468 -7.67 -15.61 -12.45
CA SER A 468 -7.40 -16.08 -11.08
C SER A 468 -7.98 -15.19 -9.98
N SER A 469 -8.24 -15.80 -8.82
CA SER A 469 -8.66 -15.19 -7.54
C SER A 469 -7.49 -14.92 -6.57
N GLY A 470 -6.25 -15.02 -7.03
CA GLY A 470 -5.04 -15.03 -6.19
C GLY A 470 -4.47 -13.65 -5.85
N ALA A 471 -3.33 -13.64 -5.16
CA ALA A 471 -2.52 -12.44 -4.95
C ALA A 471 -1.42 -12.38 -6.02
N ALA A 472 -1.34 -11.29 -6.79
CA ALA A 472 -0.23 -11.06 -7.71
C ALA A 472 0.91 -10.34 -6.97
N LEU A 473 2.14 -10.79 -7.15
CA LEU A 473 3.34 -10.19 -6.61
C LEU A 473 4.37 -10.00 -7.73
N TRP A 474 4.66 -8.77 -8.08
CA TRP A 474 5.48 -8.46 -9.24
C TRP A 474 6.91 -8.99 -9.11
N LEU A 475 7.42 -9.57 -10.20
CA LEU A 475 8.84 -9.95 -10.37
C LEU A 475 9.43 -9.03 -11.43
N GLU A 476 10.57 -8.39 -11.20
CA GLU A 476 11.22 -7.55 -12.23
C GLU A 476 11.82 -8.40 -13.35
#